data_AF-A0ABD8B525-F1
#
_entry.id   AF-A0ABD8B525-F1
#
_cell.length_a   1.000
_cell.length_b   1.000
_cell.length_c   1.000
_cell.angle_alpha   90.00
_cell.angle_beta   90.00
_cell.angle_gamma   90.00
#
_symmetry.space_group_name_H-M   'P 1'
#
loop_
_entity.id
_entity.type
_entity.pdbx_description
1 polymer ?
#
loop_
_entity_poly.entity_id
_entity_poly.type
_entity_poly.pdbx_seq_one_letter_code
_entity_poly.pdbx_strand_id
1 'polypeptide(L)'
;MVHGAGHQSVIHNGCGHVLTVPHIVVDGDRATGRGHALHLRWDADAGRFWVFQVSANTWRWVRTPQGWRIAERINANLDATEGPRAMLAQPADRVHQEAE
;
A
#
# COMPACT_ATOMS: atom_id res chain seq x y z
N MET A 1 -11.00 -13.69 -0.19
CA MET A 1 -11.16 -13.39 -1.64
C MET A 1 -12.14 -12.24 -1.83
N VAL A 2 -11.91 -11.34 -2.80
CA VAL A 2 -12.72 -10.13 -3.05
C VAL A 2 -14.18 -10.43 -3.41
N HIS A 3 -14.42 -11.51 -4.15
CA HIS A 3 -15.78 -11.95 -4.50
C HIS A 3 -16.46 -12.80 -3.41
N GLY A 4 -15.77 -13.08 -2.30
CA GLY A 4 -16.35 -13.85 -1.20
C GLY A 4 -17.36 -13.05 -0.38
N ALA A 5 -18.34 -13.74 0.20
CA ALA A 5 -19.44 -13.12 0.96
C ALA A 5 -18.97 -12.11 2.02
N GLY A 6 -17.92 -12.44 2.78
CA GLY A 6 -17.37 -11.52 3.78
C GLY A 6 -16.82 -10.21 3.20
N HIS A 7 -16.19 -10.25 2.02
CA HIS A 7 -15.66 -9.05 1.38
C HIS A 7 -16.78 -8.26 0.67
N GLN A 8 -17.72 -8.95 0.02
CA GLN A 8 -18.89 -8.32 -0.59
C GLN A 8 -19.76 -7.60 0.44
N SER A 9 -19.93 -8.17 1.64
CA SER A 9 -20.62 -7.51 2.75
C SER A 9 -20.00 -6.14 3.09
N VAL A 10 -18.67 -6.05 3.15
CA VAL A 10 -17.96 -4.78 3.40
C VAL A 10 -18.20 -3.76 2.28
N ILE A 11 -18.24 -4.23 1.03
CA ILE A 11 -18.53 -3.36 -0.13
C ILE A 11 -19.95 -2.80 -0.05
N HIS A 12 -20.95 -3.68 0.14
CA HIS A 12 -22.36 -3.28 0.16
C HIS A 12 -22.73 -2.43 1.39
N ASN A 13 -22.05 -2.63 2.52
CA ASN A 13 -22.29 -1.85 3.73
C ASN A 13 -21.66 -0.45 3.70
N GLY A 14 -20.81 -0.15 2.71
CA GLY A 14 -20.07 1.10 2.60
C GLY A 14 -18.63 0.98 3.08
N CYS A 15 -17.70 1.10 2.14
CA CYS A 15 -16.27 1.13 2.41
C CYS A 15 -15.52 2.05 1.45
N GLY A 16 -14.29 2.42 1.83
CA GLY A 16 -13.41 3.25 1.02
C GLY A 16 -11.96 2.88 1.24
N HIS A 17 -11.12 3.12 0.23
CA HIS A 17 -9.69 2.92 0.33
C HIS A 17 -9.01 4.24 -0.01
N VAL A 18 -8.27 4.80 0.96
CA VAL A 18 -7.48 6.00 0.76
C VAL A 18 -6.02 5.62 0.82
N LEU A 19 -5.32 5.78 -0.28
CA LEU A 19 -3.87 5.62 -0.33
C LEU A 19 -3.24 7.01 -0.18
N THR A 20 -2.22 7.12 0.66
CA THR A 20 -1.41 8.36 0.71
C THR A 20 -0.62 8.51 -0.57
N VAL A 21 -0.12 9.71 -0.85
CA VAL A 21 0.88 9.92 -1.91
C VAL A 21 2.08 8.99 -1.63
N PRO A 22 2.40 8.03 -2.50
CA PRO A 22 3.52 7.12 -2.28
C PRO A 22 4.85 7.82 -2.62
N HIS A 23 5.91 7.43 -1.92
CA HIS A 23 7.27 7.71 -2.38
C HIS A 23 7.60 6.72 -3.51
N ILE A 24 7.93 7.22 -4.70
CA ILE A 24 8.22 6.40 -5.88
C ILE A 24 9.66 6.65 -6.33
N VAL A 25 10.40 5.56 -6.61
CA VAL A 25 11.71 5.59 -7.26
C VAL A 25 11.57 4.90 -8.62
N VAL A 26 11.95 5.60 -9.69
CA VAL A 26 11.94 5.07 -11.06
C VAL A 26 13.37 4.75 -11.48
N ASP A 27 13.57 3.56 -12.01
CA ASP A 27 14.84 3.05 -12.53
C ASP A 27 14.59 2.41 -13.91
N GLY A 28 14.76 3.22 -14.96
CA GLY A 28 14.44 2.86 -16.34
C GLY A 28 12.99 2.42 -16.53
N ASP A 29 12.81 1.14 -16.86
CA ASP A 29 11.51 0.50 -17.07
C ASP A 29 10.97 -0.21 -15.83
N ARG A 30 11.59 0.02 -14.66
CA ARG A 30 11.14 -0.48 -13.37
C ARG A 30 10.90 0.67 -12.41
N ALA A 31 10.01 0.46 -11.45
CA ALA A 31 9.85 1.40 -10.36
C ALA A 31 9.51 0.66 -9.06
N THR A 32 9.86 1.27 -7.94
CA THR A 32 9.44 0.82 -6.60
C THR A 32 8.69 1.93 -5.91
N GLY A 33 7.80 1.57 -5.00
CA GLY A 33 7.10 2.56 -4.21
C GLY A 33 6.69 2.05 -2.86
N ARG A 34 6.46 2.98 -1.94
CA ARG A 34 6.02 2.71 -0.58
C ARG A 34 5.09 3.81 -0.09
N GLY A 35 4.15 3.45 0.76
CA GLY A 35 3.17 4.39 1.29
C GLY A 35 2.16 3.71 2.20
N HIS A 36 1.19 4.48 2.66
CA HIS A 36 0.15 4.00 3.55
C HIS A 36 -1.16 3.76 2.79
N ALA A 37 -1.94 2.80 3.24
CA ALA A 37 -3.35 2.68 2.88
C ALA A 37 -4.22 2.68 4.13
N LEU A 38 -5.25 3.52 4.09
CA LEU A 38 -6.29 3.63 5.10
C LEU A 38 -7.56 2.99 4.53
N HIS A 39 -8.06 1.98 5.21
CA HIS A 39 -9.33 1.36 4.86
C HIS A 39 -10.43 1.92 5.75
N LEU A 40 -11.45 2.47 5.11
CA LEU A 40 -12.61 3.10 5.72
C LEU A 40 -13.78 2.14 5.69
N ARG A 41 -14.56 2.12 6.77
CA ARG A 41 -15.86 1.42 6.85
C ARG A 41 -16.92 2.36 7.38
N TRP A 42 -18.12 2.23 6.82
CA TRP A 42 -19.32 2.83 7.39
C TRP A 42 -19.74 2.06 8.63
N ASP A 43 -20.03 2.78 9.70
CA ASP A 43 -20.67 2.31 10.91
C ASP A 43 -22.08 2.91 10.96
N ALA A 44 -23.09 2.07 10.75
CA ALA A 44 -24.48 2.50 10.69
C ALA A 44 -25.01 2.91 12.07
N ASP A 45 -24.55 2.25 13.14
CA ASP A 45 -24.99 2.53 14.51
C ASP A 45 -24.45 3.88 14.99
N ALA A 46 -23.21 4.20 14.61
CA ALA A 46 -22.58 5.48 14.92
C ALA A 46 -22.82 6.57 13.86
N GLY A 47 -23.44 6.24 12.72
CA GLY A 47 -23.71 7.17 11.62
C GLY A 47 -22.46 7.83 11.03
N ARG A 48 -21.32 7.13 10.95
CA ARG A 48 -20.04 7.71 10.49
C ARG A 48 -19.14 6.71 9.78
N PHE A 49 -18.18 7.24 9.03
CA PHE A 49 -17.01 6.47 8.60
C PHE A 49 -15.93 6.44 9.68
N TRP A 50 -15.19 5.34 9.76
CA TRP A 50 -14.00 5.23 10.58
C TRP A 50 -12.90 4.43 9.86
N VAL A 51 -11.65 4.66 10.25
CA VAL A 51 -10.49 3.93 9.72
C VAL A 51 -10.35 2.61 10.49
N PHE A 52 -10.71 1.50 9.85
CA PHE A 52 -10.66 0.18 10.49
C PHE A 52 -9.33 -0.54 10.31
N GLN A 53 -8.50 -0.07 9.38
CA GLN A 53 -7.19 -0.63 9.12
C GLN A 53 -6.27 0.46 8.57
N VAL A 54 -5.07 0.56 9.16
CA VAL A 54 -3.95 1.32 8.63
C VAL A 54 -2.86 0.33 8.27
N SER A 55 -2.32 0.45 7.05
CA SER A 55 -1.37 -0.53 6.52
C SER A 55 -0.19 0.13 5.80
N ALA A 56 0.98 -0.48 5.95
CA ALA A 56 2.13 -0.24 5.09
C ALA A 56 1.94 -0.99 3.77
N ASN A 57 2.28 -0.31 2.67
CA ASN A 57 2.20 -0.88 1.34
C ASN A 57 3.51 -0.64 0.61
N THR A 58 3.97 -1.66 -0.11
CA THR A 58 5.04 -1.53 -1.10
C THR A 58 4.55 -2.01 -2.46
N TRP A 59 5.13 -1.45 -3.50
CA TRP A 59 4.84 -1.79 -4.88
C TRP A 59 6.12 -1.96 -5.67
N ARG A 60 6.06 -2.89 -6.64
CA ARG A 60 6.97 -2.93 -7.78
C ARG A 60 6.17 -2.73 -9.04
N TRP A 61 6.65 -1.85 -9.92
CA TRP A 61 6.06 -1.62 -11.22
C TRP A 61 7.04 -1.95 -12.34
N VAL A 62 6.49 -2.33 -13.48
CA VAL A 62 7.20 -2.49 -14.74
C VAL A 62 6.52 -1.66 -15.82
N ARG A 63 7.30 -0.99 -16.67
CA ARG A 63 6.80 -0.30 -17.85
C ARG A 63 6.56 -1.34 -18.94
N THR A 64 5.35 -1.35 -19.49
CA THR A 64 5.00 -2.14 -20.68
C THR A 64 4.73 -1.19 -21.85
N PRO A 65 4.59 -1.71 -23.08
CA PRO A 65 4.15 -0.88 -24.22
C PRO A 65 2.79 -0.19 -24.01
N GLN A 66 1.97 -0.67 -23.07
CA GLN A 66 0.67 -0.11 -22.70
C GLN A 66 0.73 0.71 -21.39
N GLY A 67 1.93 1.12 -20.97
CA GLY A 67 2.18 1.92 -19.77
C GLY A 67 2.60 1.08 -18.55
N TRP A 68 2.68 1.74 -17.39
CA TRP A 68 3.08 1.09 -16.15
C TRP A 68 2.06 0.06 -15.66
N ARG A 69 2.54 -1.06 -15.12
CA ARG A 69 1.73 -2.11 -14.49
C ARG A 69 2.34 -2.49 -13.15
N ILE A 70 1.48 -2.84 -12.18
CA ILE A 70 1.91 -3.39 -10.89
C ILE A 70 2.38 -4.82 -11.15
N ALA A 71 3.65 -5.10 -10.87
CA ALA A 71 4.22 -6.44 -10.86
C ALA A 71 4.04 -7.11 -9.49
N GLU A 72 4.12 -6.33 -8.40
CA GLU A 72 3.95 -6.82 -7.03
C GLU A 72 3.35 -5.71 -6.18
N ARG A 73 2.48 -6.10 -5.24
CA ARG A 73 2.04 -5.26 -4.13
C ARG A 73 2.05 -6.08 -2.87
N ILE A 74 2.77 -5.60 -1.85
CA ILE A 74 2.74 -6.16 -0.50
C ILE A 74 1.98 -5.18 0.40
N ASN A 75 1.09 -5.71 1.21
CA ASN A 75 0.31 -4.96 2.19
C ASN A 75 0.47 -5.63 3.56
N ALA A 76 0.76 -4.85 4.60
CA ALA A 76 0.82 -5.35 5.97
C ALA A 76 0.23 -4.32 6.94
N ASN A 77 -0.52 -4.80 7.94
CA ASN A 77 -1.13 -3.93 8.95
C ASN A 77 -0.05 -3.29 9.81
N LEU A 78 -0.21 -2.01 10.14
CA LEU A 78 0.62 -1.36 11.15
C LEU A 78 0.12 -1.77 12.54
N ASP A 79 0.54 -2.96 12.96
CA ASP A 79 0.11 -3.66 14.18
C ASP A 79 1.13 -3.56 15.33
N ALA A 80 1.92 -2.48 15.31
CA ALA A 80 3.04 -2.21 16.23
C ALA A 80 4.26 -3.14 16.10
N THR A 81 4.27 -4.09 15.16
CA THR A 81 5.45 -4.91 14.87
C THR A 81 6.46 -4.18 13.97
N GLU A 82 7.70 -4.68 13.94
CA GLU A 82 8.77 -4.08 13.14
C GLU A 82 8.57 -4.26 11.64
N GLY A 83 8.15 -5.44 11.17
CA GLY A 83 8.09 -5.77 9.74
C GLY A 83 7.31 -4.76 8.89
N PRO A 84 6.04 -4.45 9.23
CA PRO A 84 5.24 -3.45 8.53
C PRO A 84 5.85 -2.04 8.59
N ARG A 85 6.51 -1.67 9.70
CA ARG A 85 7.23 -0.39 9.80
C ARG A 85 8.46 -0.36 8.89
N ALA A 86 9.22 -1.45 8.83
CA ALA A 86 10.41 -1.58 8.01
C ALA A 86 10.09 -1.48 6.50
N MET A 87 8.90 -1.92 6.06
CA MET A 87 8.43 -1.71 4.69
C MET A 87 8.39 -0.24 4.26
N LEU A 88 8.29 0.69 5.21
CA LEU A 88 8.23 2.12 4.98
C LEU A 88 9.58 2.80 5.21
N ALA A 89 10.62 2.09 5.61
CA ALA A 89 11.97 2.65 5.79
C ALA A 89 12.58 3.04 4.43
N GLN A 90 13.45 4.05 4.44
CA GLN A 90 14.24 4.36 3.24
C GLN A 90 15.13 3.16 2.93
N PRO A 91 15.28 2.76 1.67
CA PRO A 91 16.42 1.92 1.30
C PRO A 91 17.68 2.63 1.77
N ALA A 92 18.59 1.93 2.45
CA ALA A 92 19.89 2.51 2.79
C ALA A 92 20.53 3.04 1.50
N ASP A 93 20.88 4.32 1.49
CA ASP A 93 21.45 4.98 0.33
C ASP A 93 22.65 4.15 -0.15
N ARG A 94 22.60 3.63 -1.38
CA ARG A 94 23.77 3.03 -2.06
C ARG A 94 24.76 4.10 -2.54
N VAL A 95 24.84 5.23 -1.84
CA VAL A 95 25.73 6.33 -2.16
C VAL A 95 26.79 6.31 -1.08
N HIS A 96 27.98 5.76 -1.42
CA HIS A 96 29.27 5.73 -0.69
C HIS A 96 29.95 4.34 -0.58
N GLN A 97 29.81 3.43 -1.55
CA GLN A 97 30.62 2.19 -1.59
C GLN A 97 31.44 1.95 -2.87
N GLU A 98 31.59 2.94 -3.76
CA GLU A 98 32.46 2.81 -4.94
C GLU A 98 33.48 3.96 -5.07
N ALA A 99 34.13 4.31 -3.97
CA ALA A 99 35.33 5.14 -4.01
C ALA A 99 36.38 4.58 -3.03
N GLU A 100 36.98 3.45 -3.40
CA GLU A 100 38.36 3.10 -3.04
C GLU A 100 38.98 2.22 -4.13
#